data_AF-A0A2E2YR79-F1
#
_entry.id   AF-A0A2E2YR79-F1
#
_cell.length_a   1.000
_cell.length_b   1.000
_cell.length_c   1.000
_cell.angle_alpha   90.00
_cell.angle_beta   90.00
_cell.angle_gamma   90.00
#
_symmetry.space_group_name_H-M   'P 1'
#
loop_
_entity.id
_entity.type
_entity.pdbx_description
1 polymer ?
#
loop_
_entity_poly.entity_id
_entity_poly.type
_entity_poly.pdbx_seq_one_letter_code
_entity_poly.pdbx_strand_id
1 'polypeptide(L)'
;IRMLFQQTREYVRALEISDYQLMLLPENYVIYLERAEIWGNLGDSEMVVGELRKALEFSPGPDFSKRVEERLVSLEGLSPPADLN
;
A
#
# COMPACT_ATOMS: atom_id res chain seq x y z
N ILE A 1 2.02 24.42 -9.41
CA ILE A 1 1.01 24.66 -8.34
C ILE A 1 -0.36 24.05 -8.71
N ARG A 2 -1.04 24.47 -9.80
CA ARG A 2 -2.37 23.93 -10.18
C ARG A 2 -2.42 22.42 -10.42
N MET A 3 -1.45 21.85 -11.13
CA MET A 3 -1.38 20.41 -11.43
C MET A 3 -1.19 19.57 -10.16
N LEU A 4 -0.26 19.97 -9.28
CA LEU A 4 -0.03 19.30 -7.99
C LEU A 4 -1.29 19.30 -7.13
N PHE A 5 -1.99 20.43 -7.02
CA PHE A 5 -3.25 20.49 -6.27
C PHE A 5 -4.35 19.60 -6.87
N GLN A 6 -4.41 19.47 -8.19
CA GLN A 6 -5.35 18.56 -8.85
C GLN A 6 -5.01 17.10 -8.54
N GLN A 7 -3.74 16.71 -8.66
CA GLN A 7 -3.27 15.36 -8.35
C GLN A 7 -3.53 15.00 -6.89
N THR A 8 -3.18 15.87 -5.94
CA THR A 8 -3.49 15.67 -4.52
C THR A 8 -4.99 15.49 -4.28
N ARG A 9 -5.84 16.27 -4.95
CA ARG A 9 -7.30 16.15 -4.84
C ARG A 9 -7.82 14.81 -5.38
N GLU A 10 -7.24 14.34 -6.48
CA GLU A 10 -7.60 13.04 -7.07
C GLU A 10 -7.18 11.88 -6.16
N TYR A 11 -6.00 11.95 -5.55
CA TYR A 11 -5.54 10.97 -4.57
C TYR A 11 -6.43 10.89 -3.33
N VAL A 12 -6.80 12.05 -2.74
CA VAL A 12 -7.73 12.07 -1.60
C VAL A 12 -9.07 11.45 -1.97
N ARG A 13 -9.62 11.78 -3.15
CA ARG A 13 -10.86 11.17 -3.63
C ARG A 13 -10.72 9.66 -3.85
N ALA A 14 -9.58 9.20 -4.36
CA ALA A 14 -9.34 7.78 -4.56
C ALA A 14 -9.35 7.02 -3.22
N LEU A 15 -8.73 7.59 -2.17
CA LEU A 15 -8.79 7.02 -0.82
C LEU A 15 -10.23 6.93 -0.27
N GLU A 16 -11.03 7.99 -0.45
CA GLU A 16 -12.45 7.99 -0.05
C GLU A 16 -13.24 6.89 -0.78
N ILE A 17 -12.99 6.68 -2.08
CA ILE A 17 -13.62 5.60 -2.85
C ILE A 17 -13.19 4.24 -2.30
N SER A 18 -11.89 4.07 -2.03
CA SER A 18 -11.35 2.83 -1.47
C SER A 18 -11.93 2.50 -0.09
N ASP A 19 -12.25 3.51 0.74
CA ASP A 19 -12.94 3.28 2.01
C ASP A 19 -14.31 2.61 1.80
N TYR A 20 -15.10 3.08 0.82
CA TYR A 20 -16.38 2.42 0.47
C TYR A 20 -16.16 1.01 -0.08
N GLN A 21 -15.12 0.79 -0.88
CA GLN A 21 -14.80 -0.54 -1.39
C GLN A 21 -14.43 -1.50 -0.26
N LEU A 22 -13.66 -1.04 0.73
CA LEU A 22 -13.29 -1.83 1.92
C LEU A 22 -14.49 -2.12 2.83
N MET A 23 -15.52 -1.27 2.87
CA MET A 23 -16.77 -1.60 3.56
C MET A 23 -17.48 -2.80 2.92
N LEU A 24 -17.35 -2.98 1.60
CA LEU A 24 -17.97 -4.08 0.86
C LEU A 24 -17.10 -5.34 0.83
N LEU A 25 -15.77 -5.16 0.73
CA LEU A 25 -14.78 -6.21 0.56
C LEU A 25 -13.58 -5.97 1.51
N PRO A 26 -13.76 -6.17 2.82
CA PRO A 26 -12.74 -5.80 3.82
C PRO A 26 -11.45 -6.63 3.72
N GLU A 27 -11.51 -7.80 3.08
CA GLU A 27 -10.39 -8.74 2.94
C GLU A 27 -9.74 -8.67 1.54
N ASN A 28 -10.12 -7.70 0.71
CA ASN A 28 -9.54 -7.60 -0.64
C ASN A 28 -8.17 -6.89 -0.59
N TYR A 29 -7.11 -7.70 -0.60
CA TYR A 29 -5.72 -7.23 -0.59
C TYR A 29 -5.38 -6.23 -1.71
N VAL A 30 -6.07 -6.28 -2.86
CA VAL A 30 -5.83 -5.38 -4.00
C VAL A 30 -6.16 -3.94 -3.62
N ILE A 31 -7.24 -3.73 -2.85
CA ILE A 31 -7.63 -2.38 -2.44
C ILE A 31 -6.57 -1.78 -1.50
N TYR A 32 -6.02 -2.57 -0.59
CA TYR A 32 -4.93 -2.12 0.27
C TYR A 32 -3.64 -1.80 -0.52
N LEU A 33 -3.31 -2.56 -1.57
CA LEU A 33 -2.19 -2.22 -2.46
C LEU A 33 -2.41 -0.89 -3.19
N GLU A 34 -3.59 -0.69 -3.76
CA GLU A 34 -3.94 0.54 -4.47
C GLU A 34 -3.84 1.76 -3.52
N ARG A 35 -4.34 1.61 -2.29
CA ARG A 35 -4.18 2.64 -1.24
C ARG A 35 -2.71 2.89 -0.89
N ALA A 36 -1.88 1.85 -0.80
CA ALA A 36 -0.44 1.99 -0.58
C ALA A 36 0.26 2.75 -1.73
N GLU A 37 -0.19 2.61 -2.97
CA GLU A 37 0.31 3.42 -4.09
C GLU A 37 -0.14 4.88 -3.99
N ILE A 38 -1.40 5.12 -3.62
CA ILE A 38 -1.94 6.47 -3.44
C ILE A 38 -1.20 7.22 -2.33
N TRP A 39 -0.98 6.59 -1.17
CA TRP A 39 -0.19 7.20 -0.09
C TRP A 39 1.27 7.43 -0.48
N GLY A 40 1.85 6.53 -1.29
CA GLY A 40 3.18 6.72 -1.86
C GLY A 40 3.26 7.98 -2.74
N ASN A 41 2.23 8.23 -3.56
CA ASN A 41 2.13 9.44 -4.37
C ASN A 41 1.90 10.72 -3.54
N LEU A 42 1.33 10.58 -2.33
CA LEU A 42 1.19 11.66 -1.35
C LEU A 42 2.46 11.85 -0.49
N GLY A 43 3.41 10.91 -0.56
CA GLY A 43 4.68 10.96 0.19
C GLY A 43 4.57 10.51 1.64
N ASP A 44 3.49 9.84 2.04
CA ASP A 44 3.27 9.38 3.40
C ASP A 44 3.69 7.91 3.56
N SER A 45 4.99 7.69 3.82
CA SER A 45 5.56 6.34 3.94
C SER A 45 4.99 5.53 5.11
N GLU A 46 4.54 6.17 6.19
CA GLU A 46 3.92 5.45 7.32
C GLU A 46 2.60 4.82 6.89
N MET A 47 1.78 5.58 6.16
CA MET A 47 0.53 5.07 5.60
C MET A 47 0.79 3.98 4.55
N VAL A 48 1.83 4.12 3.71
CA VAL A 48 2.23 3.05 2.77
C VAL A 48 2.51 1.74 3.53
N VAL A 49 3.31 1.79 4.60
CA VAL A 49 3.65 0.61 5.40
C VAL A 49 2.40 -0.02 6.02
N GLY A 50 1.49 0.79 6.57
CA GLY A 50 0.23 0.31 7.15
C GLY A 50 -0.64 -0.44 6.15
N GLU A 51 -0.84 0.14 4.96
CA GLU A 51 -1.64 -0.47 3.90
C GLU A 51 -0.99 -1.76 3.34
N LEU A 52 0.34 -1.78 3.16
CA LEU A 52 1.05 -2.99 2.71
C LEU A 52 0.97 -4.13 3.74
N ARG A 53 1.03 -3.83 5.04
CA ARG A 53 0.83 -4.82 6.10
C ARG A 53 -0.59 -5.39 6.06
N LYS A 54 -1.60 -4.56 5.81
CA LYS A 54 -2.98 -5.03 5.59
C LYS A 54 -3.13 -5.88 4.34
N ALA A 55 -2.46 -5.54 3.25
CA ALA A 55 -2.44 -6.37 2.04
C ALA A 55 -1.83 -7.76 2.32
N LEU A 56 -0.78 -7.85 3.15
CA LEU A 56 -0.17 -9.12 3.56
C LEU A 56 -1.09 -9.98 4.42
N GLU A 57 -1.89 -9.40 5.32
CA GLU A 57 -2.87 -10.13 6.13
C GLU A 57 -3.85 -10.93 5.25
N PHE A 58 -4.16 -10.43 4.05
CA PHE A 58 -5.09 -11.04 3.10
C PHE A 58 -4.41 -11.59 1.82
N SER A 59 -3.12 -11.94 1.93
CA SER A 59 -2.31 -12.39 0.81
C SER A 59 -2.95 -13.54 -0.01
N PRO A 60 -2.95 -13.47 -1.35
CA PRO A 60 -3.39 -14.55 -2.23
C PRO A 60 -2.35 -15.68 -2.37
N GLY A 61 -1.14 -15.53 -1.81
CA GLY A 61 -0.10 -16.55 -1.90
C GLY A 61 1.33 -16.06 -1.67
N PRO A 62 2.30 -17.00 -1.64
CA PRO A 62 3.68 -16.72 -1.23
C PRO A 62 4.42 -15.77 -2.17
N ASP A 63 4.21 -15.85 -3.49
CA ASP A 63 4.85 -14.96 -4.46
C ASP A 63 4.42 -13.50 -4.27
N PHE A 64 3.15 -13.30 -3.91
CA PHE A 64 2.64 -11.98 -3.56
C PHE A 64 3.27 -11.48 -2.27
N SER A 65 3.24 -12.30 -1.21
CA SER A 65 3.78 -11.93 0.10
C SER A 65 5.23 -11.50 0.00
N LYS A 66 6.05 -12.26 -0.71
CA LYS A 66 7.47 -11.95 -0.90
C LYS A 66 7.69 -10.57 -1.53
N ARG A 67 6.93 -10.22 -2.56
CA ARG A 67 7.04 -8.90 -3.23
C ARG A 67 6.66 -7.75 -2.29
N VAL A 68 5.62 -7.93 -1.49
CA VAL A 68 5.19 -6.91 -0.53
C VAL A 68 6.18 -6.78 0.63
N GLU A 69 6.73 -7.89 1.12
CA GLU A 69 7.78 -7.92 2.14
C GLU A 69 9.06 -7.23 1.65
N GLU A 70 9.51 -7.49 0.42
CA GLU A 70 10.66 -6.80 -0.19
C GLU A 70 10.44 -5.27 -0.25
N ARG A 71 9.22 -4.83 -0.58
CA ARG A 71 8.84 -3.41 -0.56
C ARG A 71 8.85 -2.83 0.86
N LEU A 72 8.31 -3.55 1.84
CA LEU A 72 8.30 -3.13 3.25
C LEU A 72 9.71 -2.98 3.81
N VAL A 73 10.57 -3.97 3.60
CA VAL A 73 11.99 -3.94 3.97
C VAL A 73 12.68 -2.70 3.41
N SER A 74 12.44 -2.41 2.13
CA SER A 74 13.00 -1.24 1.44
C SER A 74 12.52 0.09 2.04
N LEU A 75 11.25 0.18 2.45
CA LEU A 75 10.66 1.38 3.06
C LEU A 75 11.09 1.59 4.51
N GLU A 76 11.28 0.51 5.27
CA GLU A 76 11.71 0.54 6.66
C GLU A 76 13.23 0.72 6.80
N GLY A 77 13.97 0.73 5.70
CA GLY A 77 15.43 0.83 5.70
C GLY A 77 16.12 -0.39 6.33
N LEU A 78 15.40 -1.51 6.42
CA LEU A 78 15.95 -2.79 6.85
C LEU A 78 16.64 -3.44 5.64
N SER A 79 17.79 -4.10 5.84
CA SER A 79 18.29 -5.02 4.81
C SER A 79 17.32 -6.20 4.70
N PRO A 80 17.15 -6.81 3.50
CA PRO A 80 16.44 -8.08 3.39
C PRO A 80 17.07 -9.07 4.38
N PRO A 81 16.27 -9.88 5.11
CA PRO A 81 16.84 -10.91 5.96
C PRO A 81 17.78 -11.75 5.11
N ALA A 82 19.07 -11.75 5.49
CA ALA A 82 20.17 -12.30 4.70
C ALA A 82 20.13 -13.84 4.57
N ASP A 83 19.12 -14.49 5.14
CA ASP A 83 19.17 -15.92 5.40
C ASP A 83 17.93 -16.62 4.82
N LEU A 84 18.01 -16.91 3.52
CA LEU A 84 17.41 -18.09 2.93
C LEU A 84 18.52 -18.88 2.23
N ASN A 85 19.40 -19.49 3.05
CA ASN A 85 20.26 -20.60 2.67
C ASN A 85 19.65 -21.90 3.19
#